data_AF-A0A453S5C0-F1
#
_entry.id   AF-A0A453S5C0-F1
#
_cell.length_a   1.000
_cell.length_b   1.000
_cell.length_c   1.000
_cell.angle_alpha   90.00
_cell.angle_beta   90.00
_cell.angle_gamma   90.00
#
_symmetry.space_group_name_H-M   'P 1'
#
loop_
_entity.id
_entity.type
_entity.pdbx_description
1 polymer ?
#
loop_
_entity_poly.entity_id
_entity_poly.type
_entity_poly.pdbx_seq_one_letter_code
_entity_poly.pdbx_strand_id
1 'polypeptide(L)'
;MAAARLGLPRLMLAMLVLVALLGVGVDGRNHVHKKPPRAGASSRHSRVGAKVGTVASSPAVPPDDDATAPAPPPGGIVPSDPATPFRPEPCVFDVRAYGATGESTADDTEAFRAAWKAACAVESAVLLVPSDGTFTISTTTFSGPCKPGLVFQVDGVLMPPDGPDCWPPSDNRRQWLIFSNLDGLTLRGAGTIEGNGEEWWNLPCKPHRGPNGSTLHGPCDSPTVCIHCGHAC
;
A
#
# COMPACT_ATOMS: atom_id res chain seq x y z
N MET A 1 -39.52 -21.86 42.60
CA MET A 1 -38.34 -21.29 41.92
C MET A 1 -37.94 -20.02 42.67
N ALA A 2 -36.87 -20.06 43.47
CA ALA A 2 -36.42 -18.92 44.26
C ALA A 2 -35.46 -18.06 43.42
N ALA A 3 -35.86 -16.83 43.11
CA ALA A 3 -35.00 -15.85 42.45
C ALA A 3 -34.03 -15.26 43.49
N ALA A 4 -32.75 -15.60 43.39
CA ALA A 4 -31.69 -15.02 44.20
C ALA A 4 -31.53 -13.53 43.83
N ARG A 5 -32.03 -12.63 44.69
CA ARG A 5 -31.76 -11.20 44.59
C ARG A 5 -30.30 -10.97 45.00
N LEU A 6 -29.40 -10.82 44.04
CA LEU A 6 -28.04 -10.34 44.32
C LEU A 6 -28.15 -8.95 44.94
N GLY A 7 -27.83 -8.85 46.23
CA GLY A 7 -27.87 -7.59 46.95
C GLY A 7 -26.98 -6.54 46.28
N LEU A 8 -27.51 -5.32 46.20
CA LEU A 8 -26.86 -4.10 45.71
C LEU A 8 -25.35 -3.96 46.07
N PRO A 9 -24.86 -4.32 47.28
CA PRO A 9 -23.43 -4.25 47.58
C PRO A 9 -22.56 -5.23 46.77
N ARG A 10 -23.09 -6.39 46.37
CA ARG A 10 -22.35 -7.35 45.51
C ARG A 10 -22.24 -6.87 44.07
N LEU A 11 -23.24 -6.15 43.58
CA LEU A 11 -23.21 -5.52 42.25
C LEU A 11 -22.19 -4.38 42.20
N MET A 12 -22.14 -3.57 43.26
CA MET A 12 -21.17 -2.47 43.39
C MET A 12 -19.73 -2.98 43.42
N LEU A 13 -19.46 -4.07 44.16
CA LEU A 13 -18.12 -4.67 44.21
C LEU A 13 -17.70 -5.23 42.83
N ALA A 14 -18.62 -5.87 42.11
CA ALA A 14 -18.35 -6.39 40.77
C ALA A 14 -18.03 -5.28 39.76
N MET A 15 -18.74 -4.15 39.82
CA MET A 15 -18.46 -2.99 38.97
C MET A 15 -17.11 -2.34 39.28
N LEU A 16 -16.73 -2.22 40.56
CA LEU A 16 -15.42 -1.71 40.97
C LEU A 16 -14.26 -2.59 40.45
N VAL A 17 -14.41 -3.91 40.50
CA VAL A 17 -13.42 -4.85 39.95
C VAL A 17 -13.34 -4.74 38.42
N LEU A 18 -14.47 -4.58 37.74
CA LEU A 18 -14.51 -4.44 36.27
C LEU A 18 -13.82 -3.14 35.81
N VAL A 19 -14.01 -2.03 36.53
CA VAL A 19 -13.35 -0.75 36.22
C VAL A 19 -11.83 -0.83 36.46
N ALA A 20 -11.40 -1.55 37.51
CA ALA A 20 -9.97 -1.76 37.77
C ALA A 20 -9.28 -2.62 36.69
N LEU A 21 -9.98 -3.60 36.12
CA LEU A 21 -9.45 -4.44 35.04
C LEU A 21 -9.35 -3.71 33.69
N LEU A 22 -10.15 -2.67 33.47
CA LEU A 22 -10.09 -1.83 32.26
C LEU A 22 -9.11 -0.64 32.39
N GLY A 23 -8.56 -0.39 33.58
CA GLY A 23 -7.71 0.76 33.90
C GLY A 23 -6.20 0.56 33.71
N VAL A 24 -5.73 -0.61 33.25
CA VAL A 24 -4.32 -0.82 32.90
C VAL A 24 -4.00 -0.15 31.57
N GLY A 25 -3.72 1.15 31.63
CA GLY A 25 -3.19 1.93 30.53
C GLY A 25 -1.85 1.36 30.05
N VAL A 26 -1.69 1.26 28.73
CA VAL A 26 -0.44 0.88 28.07
C VAL A 26 0.53 2.06 28.18
N ASP A 27 1.67 1.85 28.85
CA ASP A 27 2.76 2.82 28.95
C ASP A 27 3.50 2.88 27.60
N GLY A 28 3.27 3.95 26.83
CA GLY A 28 3.94 4.20 25.56
C GLY A 28 5.39 4.61 25.78
N ARG A 29 6.34 3.72 25.47
CA ARG A 29 7.79 4.03 25.46
C ARG A 29 8.12 5.01 24.34
N ASN A 30 8.24 6.30 24.69
CA ASN A 30 8.83 7.31 23.82
C ASN A 30 10.36 7.16 23.76
N HIS A 31 10.88 6.82 22.59
CA HIS A 31 12.31 6.90 22.31
C HIS A 31 12.68 8.28 21.76
N VAL A 32 13.42 9.06 22.57
CA VAL A 32 14.01 10.34 22.17
C VAL A 32 15.22 10.10 21.28
N HIS A 33 15.13 10.45 20.00
CA HIS A 33 16.29 10.50 19.11
C HIS A 33 17.13 11.76 19.42
N LYS A 34 18.30 11.54 20.05
CA LYS A 34 19.39 12.53 20.09
C LYS A 34 20.02 12.62 18.69
N LYS A 35 19.93 13.77 18.02
CA LYS A 35 20.73 14.10 16.83
C LYS A 35 22.16 14.47 17.26
N PRO A 36 23.22 13.85 16.70
CA PRO A 36 24.57 14.38 16.79
C PRO A 36 24.82 15.48 15.74
N PRO A 37 25.82 16.37 15.95
CA PRO A 37 25.98 17.61 15.20
C PRO A 37 26.59 17.38 13.81
N ARG A 38 26.11 18.13 12.81
CA ARG A 38 26.69 18.18 11.46
C ARG A 38 27.99 18.99 11.49
N ALA A 39 29.11 18.30 11.22
CA ALA A 39 30.35 18.95 10.79
C ALA A 39 30.18 19.50 9.37
N GLY A 40 30.63 20.73 9.17
CA GLY A 40 30.57 21.43 7.90
C GLY A 40 31.58 20.89 6.88
N ALA A 41 31.19 20.94 5.61
CA ALA A 41 32.12 20.90 4.49
C ALA A 41 31.65 21.91 3.44
N SER A 42 32.46 22.96 3.32
CA SER A 42 32.43 23.97 2.26
C SER A 42 32.98 23.35 0.98
N SER A 43 32.32 23.54 -0.17
CA SER A 43 33.00 23.49 -1.45
C SER A 43 32.44 24.53 -2.42
N ARG A 44 33.40 25.17 -3.10
CA ARG A 44 33.34 26.44 -3.79
C ARG A 44 32.70 26.33 -5.17
N HIS A 45 32.07 27.43 -5.57
CA HIS A 45 31.81 27.78 -6.96
C HIS A 45 33.11 27.83 -7.78
N SER A 46 33.06 27.32 -9.01
CA SER A 46 33.85 27.87 -10.11
C SER A 46 33.06 27.82 -11.40
N ARG A 47 32.94 29.01 -11.99
CA ARG A 47 32.29 29.34 -13.25
C ARG A 47 33.43 29.70 -14.20
N VAL A 48 33.62 28.97 -15.29
CA VAL A 48 34.32 29.45 -16.49
C VAL A 48 33.61 28.85 -17.69
N GLY A 49 33.12 29.72 -18.58
CA GLY A 49 32.55 29.33 -19.87
C GLY A 49 33.51 29.63 -21.01
N ALA A 50 33.23 29.08 -22.20
CA ALA A 50 33.42 29.75 -23.49
C ALA A 50 32.89 28.89 -24.66
N LYS A 51 31.96 29.51 -25.40
CA LYS A 51 31.78 29.58 -26.88
C LYS A 51 31.64 28.28 -27.71
N VAL A 52 30.44 28.02 -28.27
CA VAL A 52 29.86 28.47 -29.57
C VAL A 52 30.18 27.50 -30.71
N GLY A 53 29.11 26.98 -31.32
CA GLY A 53 29.12 26.25 -32.59
C GLY A 53 27.69 25.93 -33.02
N THR A 54 27.11 26.81 -33.84
CA THR A 54 25.78 26.71 -34.43
C THR A 54 25.77 25.70 -35.57
N VAL A 55 24.77 24.82 -35.66
CA VAL A 55 24.07 24.48 -36.92
C VAL A 55 22.69 23.90 -36.60
N ALA A 56 21.70 24.40 -37.34
CA ALA A 56 20.28 24.10 -37.24
C ALA A 56 19.95 22.68 -37.73
N SER A 57 18.94 22.05 -37.12
CA SER A 57 17.82 21.41 -37.82
C SER A 57 16.84 20.80 -36.79
N SER A 58 15.61 21.29 -36.82
CA SER A 58 14.40 20.68 -36.28
C SER A 58 13.39 20.75 -37.43
N PRO A 59 12.32 19.91 -37.53
CA PRO A 59 11.83 18.95 -36.55
C PRO A 59 11.57 17.54 -37.14
N ALA A 60 11.56 16.51 -36.29
CA ALA A 60 10.86 15.26 -36.58
C ALA A 60 9.86 15.04 -35.45
N VAL A 61 8.61 15.35 -35.75
CA VAL A 61 7.43 15.03 -34.96
C VAL A 61 7.22 13.51 -35.09
N PRO A 62 7.25 12.72 -34.01
CA PRO A 62 6.74 11.36 -34.05
C PRO A 62 5.20 11.40 -34.10
N PRO A 63 4.56 10.48 -34.82
CA PRO A 63 3.11 10.48 -35.03
C PRO A 63 2.36 10.26 -33.71
N ASP A 64 1.23 10.95 -33.59
CA ASP A 64 0.18 10.70 -32.62
C ASP A 64 -0.36 9.27 -32.83
N ASP A 65 0.17 8.30 -32.09
CA ASP A 65 -0.46 6.99 -31.98
C ASP A 65 -1.64 7.11 -30.99
N ASP A 66 -2.77 7.46 -31.58
CA ASP A 66 -4.13 7.30 -31.07
C ASP A 66 -4.41 5.80 -30.85
N ALA A 67 -3.82 5.23 -29.80
CA ALA A 67 -4.16 3.91 -29.31
C ALA A 67 -5.42 4.03 -28.46
N THR A 68 -6.55 3.96 -29.16
CA THR A 68 -7.89 3.67 -28.66
C THR A 68 -7.80 2.71 -27.46
N ALA A 69 -8.11 3.23 -26.27
CA ALA A 69 -8.41 2.40 -25.12
C ALA A 69 -9.53 1.41 -25.51
N PRO A 70 -9.48 0.14 -25.07
CA PRO A 70 -10.58 -0.78 -25.33
C PRO A 70 -11.86 -0.17 -24.79
N ALA A 71 -12.86 0.01 -25.67
CA ALA A 71 -14.18 0.42 -25.25
C ALA A 71 -14.69 -0.59 -24.20
N PRO A 72 -15.33 -0.13 -23.10
CA PRO A 72 -15.99 -1.04 -22.19
C PRO A 72 -17.01 -1.89 -22.96
N PRO A 73 -17.27 -3.15 -22.55
CA PRO A 73 -18.22 -4.01 -23.24
C PRO A 73 -19.59 -3.31 -23.32
N PRO A 74 -20.36 -3.51 -24.41
CA PRO A 74 -21.67 -2.89 -24.55
C PRO A 74 -22.56 -3.36 -23.40
N GLY A 75 -22.87 -2.43 -22.49
CA GLY A 75 -23.84 -2.64 -21.44
C GLY A 75 -25.17 -3.01 -22.07
N GLY A 76 -25.65 -4.22 -21.77
CA GLY A 76 -26.96 -4.66 -22.23
C GLY A 76 -28.03 -3.66 -21.79
N ILE A 77 -28.86 -3.21 -22.72
CA ILE A 77 -30.03 -2.40 -22.43
C ILE A 77 -31.05 -3.33 -21.77
N VAL A 78 -30.95 -3.51 -20.46
CA VAL A 78 -32.03 -4.09 -19.65
C VAL A 78 -33.09 -3.00 -19.42
N PRO A 79 -34.39 -3.28 -19.65
CA PRO A 79 -35.46 -2.35 -19.36
C PRO A 79 -35.38 -1.87 -17.90
N SER A 80 -35.33 -0.56 -17.70
CA SER A 80 -35.26 0.04 -16.37
C SER A 80 -36.56 -0.21 -15.61
N ASP A 81 -36.52 -1.07 -14.60
CA ASP A 81 -37.60 -1.22 -13.63
C ASP A 81 -37.68 0.06 -12.75
N PRO A 82 -38.82 0.79 -12.73
CA PRO A 82 -38.98 2.03 -11.97
C PRO A 82 -38.78 1.90 -10.45
N ALA A 83 -38.72 0.68 -9.90
CA ALA A 83 -38.62 0.44 -8.46
C ALA A 83 -37.18 0.34 -7.91
N THR A 84 -36.14 0.28 -8.76
CA THR A 84 -34.76 0.13 -8.28
C THR A 84 -34.04 1.48 -8.37
N PRO A 85 -33.56 2.07 -7.25
CA PRO A 85 -32.69 3.24 -7.36
C PRO A 85 -31.45 2.84 -8.16
N PHE A 86 -31.19 3.56 -9.26
CA PHE A 86 -30.03 3.36 -10.12
C PHE A 86 -28.77 3.54 -9.27
N ARG A 87 -28.20 2.42 -8.80
CA ARG A 87 -26.85 2.39 -8.27
C ARG A 87 -25.95 2.28 -9.49
N PRO A 88 -25.13 3.30 -9.80
CA PRO A 88 -24.13 3.11 -10.84
C PRO A 88 -23.27 1.90 -10.42
N GLU A 89 -23.25 0.88 -11.29
CA GLU A 89 -22.36 -0.26 -11.12
C GLU A 89 -20.92 0.29 -11.02
N PRO A 90 -20.13 -0.14 -10.03
CA PRO A 90 -18.80 0.39 -9.84
C PRO A 90 -17.93 0.09 -11.07
N CYS A 91 -17.14 1.07 -11.50
CA CYS A 91 -16.17 0.85 -12.59
C CYS A 91 -15.10 -0.12 -12.09
N VAL A 92 -15.06 -1.34 -12.63
CA VAL A 92 -14.10 -2.38 -12.23
C VAL A 92 -12.85 -2.33 -13.13
N PHE A 93 -11.70 -2.24 -12.49
CA PHE A 93 -10.36 -2.22 -13.06
C PHE A 93 -9.63 -3.50 -12.63
N ASP A 94 -9.87 -4.58 -13.37
CA ASP A 94 -9.16 -5.86 -13.16
C ASP A 94 -7.69 -5.71 -13.57
N VAL A 95 -6.75 -6.02 -12.68
CA VAL A 95 -5.31 -5.89 -12.95
C VAL A 95 -4.84 -6.71 -14.16
N ARG A 96 -5.54 -7.79 -14.52
CA ARG A 96 -5.22 -8.59 -15.72
C ARG A 96 -5.51 -7.84 -17.01
N ALA A 97 -6.52 -6.96 -17.00
CA ALA A 97 -6.80 -6.08 -18.15
C ALA A 97 -5.65 -5.07 -18.39
N TYR A 98 -4.74 -4.92 -17.42
CA TYR A 98 -3.55 -4.07 -17.48
C TYR A 98 -2.25 -4.87 -17.65
N GLY A 99 -2.34 -6.18 -17.92
CA GLY A 99 -1.20 -7.03 -18.22
C GLY A 99 -0.65 -7.84 -17.05
N ALA A 100 -1.34 -7.86 -15.90
CA ALA A 100 -0.96 -8.74 -14.80
C ALA A 100 -1.20 -10.20 -15.21
N THR A 101 -0.23 -11.06 -14.94
CA THR A 101 -0.30 -12.49 -15.25
C THR A 101 -1.01 -13.26 -14.13
N GLY A 102 -0.76 -12.90 -12.86
CA GLY A 102 -1.23 -13.66 -11.71
C GLY A 102 -0.51 -15.01 -11.56
N GLU A 103 0.64 -15.17 -12.19
CA GLU A 103 1.59 -16.25 -11.95
C GLU A 103 2.62 -15.74 -10.93
N SER A 104 2.77 -16.41 -9.79
CA SER A 104 3.59 -15.94 -8.65
C SER A 104 5.05 -15.59 -8.98
N THR A 105 5.57 -16.03 -10.13
CA THR A 105 6.95 -15.77 -10.57
C THR A 105 7.12 -14.51 -11.42
N ALA A 106 6.04 -13.96 -11.98
CA ALA A 106 6.09 -12.77 -12.81
C ALA A 106 5.97 -11.50 -11.96
N ASP A 107 6.69 -10.45 -12.35
CA ASP A 107 6.54 -9.13 -11.73
C ASP A 107 5.35 -8.38 -12.36
N ASP A 108 4.24 -8.33 -11.62
CA ASP A 108 3.00 -7.69 -12.05
C ASP A 108 2.94 -6.18 -11.68
N THR A 109 4.05 -5.60 -11.18
CA THR A 109 4.10 -4.23 -10.63
C THR A 109 3.56 -3.17 -11.59
N GLU A 110 3.97 -3.19 -12.86
CA GLU A 110 3.56 -2.19 -13.84
C GLU A 110 2.07 -2.30 -14.19
N ALA A 111 1.52 -3.51 -14.22
CA ALA A 111 0.09 -3.72 -14.44
C ALA A 111 -0.73 -3.14 -13.29
N PHE A 112 -0.29 -3.33 -12.04
CA PHE A 112 -0.93 -2.72 -10.86
C PHE A 112 -0.84 -1.19 -10.88
N ARG A 113 0.30 -0.63 -11.29
CA ARG A 113 0.46 0.84 -11.43
C ARG A 113 -0.48 1.41 -12.50
N ALA A 114 -0.61 0.72 -13.64
CA ALA A 114 -1.50 1.12 -14.71
C ALA A 114 -2.98 1.03 -14.30
N ALA A 115 -3.39 -0.09 -13.68
CA ALA A 115 -4.73 -0.28 -13.15
C ALA A 115 -5.08 0.79 -12.09
N TRP A 116 -4.15 1.07 -11.17
CA TRP A 116 -4.32 2.12 -10.16
C TRP A 116 -4.53 3.49 -10.79
N LYS A 117 -3.69 3.87 -11.76
CA LYS A 117 -3.81 5.16 -12.46
C LYS A 117 -5.18 5.32 -13.12
N ALA A 118 -5.69 4.25 -13.74
CA ALA A 118 -7.00 4.26 -14.39
C ALA A 118 -8.14 4.35 -13.37
N ALA A 119 -8.11 3.53 -12.32
CA ALA A 119 -9.12 3.52 -11.26
C ALA A 119 -9.18 4.85 -10.50
N CYS A 120 -8.02 5.42 -10.18
CA CYS A 120 -7.89 6.68 -9.44
C CYS A 120 -8.51 7.89 -10.17
N ALA A 121 -8.67 7.80 -11.49
CA ALA A 121 -9.19 8.88 -12.32
C ALA A 121 -10.73 8.97 -12.37
N VAL A 122 -11.46 7.97 -11.84
CA VAL A 122 -12.93 7.91 -11.91
C VAL A 122 -13.57 7.70 -10.54
N GLU A 123 -14.80 8.18 -10.37
CA GLU A 123 -15.55 8.03 -9.13
C GLU A 123 -16.03 6.60 -8.93
N SER A 124 -16.10 6.14 -7.68
CA SER A 124 -16.63 4.81 -7.31
C SER A 124 -15.96 3.64 -8.03
N ALA A 125 -14.65 3.74 -8.25
CA ALA A 125 -13.84 2.72 -8.91
C ALA A 125 -13.49 1.55 -7.98
N VAL A 126 -13.38 0.35 -8.55
CA VAL A 126 -12.84 -0.85 -7.89
C VAL A 126 -11.61 -1.31 -8.66
N LEU A 127 -10.42 -1.23 -8.06
CA LEU A 127 -9.26 -1.99 -8.54
C LEU A 127 -9.38 -3.42 -8.01
N LEU A 128 -9.48 -4.39 -8.91
CA LEU A 128 -9.73 -5.79 -8.57
C LEU A 128 -8.46 -6.63 -8.74
N VAL A 129 -8.09 -7.36 -7.69
CA VAL A 129 -7.12 -8.46 -7.72
C VAL A 129 -7.90 -9.79 -7.71
N PRO A 130 -8.00 -10.49 -8.86
CA PRO A 130 -8.83 -11.69 -9.03
C PRO A 130 -8.48 -12.85 -8.09
N SER A 131 -9.49 -13.63 -7.68
CA SER A 131 -9.36 -14.73 -6.71
C SER A 131 -8.58 -15.94 -7.18
N ASP A 132 -8.44 -16.11 -8.48
CA ASP A 132 -7.77 -17.23 -9.14
C ASP A 132 -6.30 -16.91 -9.51
N GLY A 133 -5.71 -15.88 -8.88
CA GLY A 133 -4.34 -15.45 -9.17
C GLY A 133 -3.48 -15.21 -7.93
N THR A 134 -2.17 -15.34 -8.13
CA THR A 134 -1.14 -14.93 -7.17
C THR A 134 -0.24 -13.92 -7.85
N PHE A 135 -0.29 -12.68 -7.38
CA PHE A 135 0.31 -11.53 -8.02
C PHE A 135 1.52 -11.08 -7.20
N THR A 136 2.69 -11.10 -7.82
CA THR A 136 3.93 -10.62 -7.20
C THR A 136 4.18 -9.19 -7.62
N ILE A 137 4.26 -8.27 -6.67
CA ILE A 137 4.60 -6.86 -6.93
C ILE A 137 5.71 -6.37 -6.01
N SER A 138 6.64 -5.60 -6.56
CA SER A 138 7.76 -4.99 -5.83
C SER A 138 7.36 -3.66 -5.17
N THR A 139 8.34 -2.89 -4.69
CA THR A 139 8.08 -1.58 -4.04
C THR A 139 7.20 -0.70 -4.92
N THR A 140 6.00 -0.39 -4.44
CA THR A 140 5.00 0.37 -5.17
C THR A 140 4.30 1.39 -4.28
N THR A 141 4.23 2.61 -4.78
CA THR A 141 3.48 3.70 -4.16
C THR A 141 2.22 4.01 -4.98
N PHE A 142 1.08 3.61 -4.45
CA PHE A 142 -0.25 3.99 -4.91
C PHE A 142 -0.58 5.39 -4.38
N SER A 143 -0.37 6.39 -5.24
CA SER A 143 -0.50 7.81 -4.88
C SER A 143 -1.79 8.41 -5.41
N GLY A 144 -2.41 9.27 -4.61
CA GLY A 144 -3.50 10.17 -5.02
C GLY A 144 -3.01 11.59 -5.36
N PRO A 145 -3.94 12.55 -5.50
CA PRO A 145 -5.35 12.46 -5.11
C PRO A 145 -6.15 11.60 -6.10
N CYS A 146 -7.07 10.79 -5.58
CA CYS A 146 -8.02 10.02 -6.38
C CYS A 146 -9.42 10.58 -6.25
N LYS A 147 -10.28 10.24 -7.20
CA LYS A 147 -11.72 10.49 -7.10
C LYS A 147 -12.34 9.71 -5.94
N PRO A 148 -13.43 10.21 -5.32
CA PRO A 148 -14.06 9.58 -4.16
C PRO A 148 -14.62 8.19 -4.49
N GLY A 149 -14.66 7.33 -3.47
CA GLY A 149 -15.21 5.97 -3.59
C GLY A 149 -14.27 4.94 -4.20
N LEU A 150 -12.96 5.20 -4.21
CA LEU A 150 -11.96 4.23 -4.68
C LEU A 150 -11.86 3.03 -3.72
N VAL A 151 -11.99 1.84 -4.26
CA VAL A 151 -11.86 0.56 -3.57
C VAL A 151 -10.68 -0.21 -4.15
N PHE A 152 -9.79 -0.68 -3.29
CA PHE A 152 -8.79 -1.68 -3.61
C PHE A 152 -9.31 -3.03 -3.09
N GLN A 153 -9.72 -3.92 -4.00
CA GLN A 153 -10.34 -5.20 -3.67
C GLN A 153 -9.36 -6.35 -3.95
N VAL A 154 -8.94 -7.03 -2.88
CA VAL A 154 -8.05 -8.19 -2.94
C VAL A 154 -8.82 -9.47 -2.71
N ASP A 155 -9.16 -10.18 -3.79
CA ASP A 155 -9.81 -11.48 -3.71
C ASP A 155 -8.83 -12.65 -3.94
N GLY A 156 -7.71 -12.40 -4.63
CA GLY A 156 -6.60 -13.35 -4.80
C GLY A 156 -5.50 -13.22 -3.76
N VAL A 157 -4.27 -13.55 -4.16
CA VAL A 157 -3.07 -13.38 -3.32
C VAL A 157 -2.22 -12.26 -3.89
N LEU A 158 -1.85 -11.30 -3.05
CA LEU A 158 -0.90 -10.23 -3.36
C LEU A 158 0.34 -10.43 -2.49
N MET A 159 1.52 -10.61 -3.10
CA MET A 159 2.76 -10.90 -2.37
C MET A 159 3.95 -10.09 -2.89
N PRO A 160 4.99 -9.88 -2.08
CA PRO A 160 6.24 -9.29 -2.53
C PRO A 160 7.16 -10.35 -3.20
N PRO A 161 8.28 -9.92 -3.80
CA PRO A 161 9.41 -10.81 -4.04
C PRO A 161 9.78 -11.61 -2.79
N ASP A 162 10.17 -12.87 -2.98
CA ASP A 162 10.42 -13.81 -1.90
C ASP A 162 11.73 -13.51 -1.18
N GLY A 163 11.65 -12.70 -0.13
CA GLY A 163 12.76 -12.39 0.77
C GLY A 163 13.75 -11.31 0.32
N PRO A 164 14.80 -11.07 1.12
CA PRO A 164 15.75 -9.98 0.91
C PRO A 164 16.67 -10.14 -0.31
N ASP A 165 16.89 -11.37 -0.76
CA ASP A 165 17.79 -11.67 -1.87
C ASP A 165 17.09 -11.49 -3.23
N CYS A 166 15.78 -11.72 -3.29
CA CYS A 166 14.95 -11.50 -4.47
C CYS A 166 14.49 -10.03 -4.60
N TRP A 167 14.70 -9.19 -3.59
CA TRP A 167 14.26 -7.79 -3.63
C TRP A 167 15.06 -6.97 -4.66
N PRO A 168 14.40 -6.30 -5.62
CA PRO A 168 15.08 -5.53 -6.66
C PRO A 168 16.09 -4.53 -6.07
N PRO A 169 17.34 -4.48 -6.55
CA PRO A 169 18.36 -3.59 -6.00
C PRO A 169 18.04 -2.10 -6.15
N SER A 170 17.21 -1.75 -7.14
CA SER A 170 16.71 -0.39 -7.39
C SER A 170 15.66 0.05 -6.38
N ASP A 171 15.05 -0.88 -5.66
CA ASP A 171 13.88 -0.64 -4.84
C ASP A 171 14.24 -0.32 -3.39
N ASN A 172 13.37 0.44 -2.73
CA ASN A 172 13.53 0.72 -1.31
C ASN A 172 13.11 -0.50 -0.47
N ARG A 173 14.10 -1.24 0.03
CA ARG A 173 13.93 -2.42 0.91
C ARG A 173 13.23 -2.15 2.24
N ARG A 174 12.82 -0.91 2.53
CA ARG A 174 12.02 -0.54 3.71
C ARG A 174 10.54 -0.37 3.40
N GLN A 175 10.16 -0.41 2.13
CA GLN A 175 8.82 -0.05 1.68
C GLN A 175 8.36 -1.05 0.63
N TRP A 176 7.21 -1.68 0.87
CA TRP A 176 6.59 -2.56 -0.11
C TRP A 176 5.37 -1.89 -0.75
N LEU A 177 4.24 -1.88 -0.06
CA LEU A 177 3.01 -1.24 -0.53
C LEU A 177 2.78 0.04 0.23
N ILE A 178 2.82 1.17 -0.49
CA ILE A 178 2.56 2.48 0.08
C ILE A 178 1.30 3.04 -0.54
N PHE A 179 0.29 3.32 0.28
CA PHE A 179 -0.86 4.11 -0.10
C PHE A 179 -0.64 5.53 0.41
N SER A 180 -0.68 6.54 -0.44
CA SER A 180 -0.36 7.91 -0.03
C SER A 180 -1.22 8.98 -0.68
N ASN A 181 -1.49 10.06 0.08
CA ASN A 181 -2.29 11.19 -0.38
C ASN A 181 -3.68 10.78 -0.86
N LEU A 182 -4.34 9.91 -0.08
CA LEU A 182 -5.67 9.38 -0.37
C LEU A 182 -6.68 9.89 0.64
N ASP A 183 -7.88 10.15 0.14
CA ASP A 183 -9.07 10.46 0.92
C ASP A 183 -10.12 9.39 0.61
N GLY A 184 -10.61 8.68 1.63
CA GLY A 184 -11.65 7.67 1.49
C GLY A 184 -11.29 6.38 0.73
N LEU A 185 -10.01 5.96 0.69
CA LEU A 185 -9.64 4.64 0.16
C LEU A 185 -10.26 3.52 1.01
N THR A 186 -10.94 2.57 0.37
CA THR A 186 -11.40 1.33 1.02
C THR A 186 -10.55 0.14 0.57
N LEU A 187 -9.93 -0.56 1.53
CA LEU A 187 -9.31 -1.87 1.30
C LEU A 187 -10.28 -2.98 1.72
N ARG A 188 -10.62 -3.90 0.83
CA ARG A 188 -11.52 -5.02 1.11
C ARG A 188 -11.18 -6.26 0.29
N GLY A 189 -11.94 -7.33 0.45
CA GLY A 189 -11.86 -8.55 -0.34
C GLY A 189 -11.70 -9.79 0.54
N ALA A 190 -11.86 -10.97 -0.06
CA ALA A 190 -11.76 -12.26 0.64
C ALA A 190 -10.38 -12.93 0.52
N GLY A 191 -9.46 -12.29 -0.20
CA GLY A 191 -8.13 -12.77 -0.52
C GLY A 191 -7.10 -12.49 0.58
N THR A 192 -5.83 -12.55 0.19
CA THR A 192 -4.68 -12.46 1.11
C THR A 192 -3.66 -11.44 0.61
N ILE A 193 -3.17 -10.59 1.52
CA ILE A 193 -1.94 -9.83 1.33
C ILE A 193 -0.86 -10.62 2.09
N GLU A 194 -0.08 -11.40 1.35
CA GLU A 194 0.98 -12.25 1.89
C GLU A 194 2.26 -11.41 2.02
N GLY A 195 2.85 -11.37 3.21
CA GLY A 195 3.98 -10.49 3.50
C GLY A 195 5.35 -11.15 3.33
N ASN A 196 5.42 -12.48 3.21
CA ASN A 196 6.67 -13.26 3.15
C ASN A 196 7.71 -12.83 4.20
N GLY A 197 7.25 -12.60 5.44
CA GLY A 197 8.05 -11.92 6.46
C GLY A 197 9.17 -12.75 7.09
N GLU A 198 9.12 -14.07 6.97
CA GLU A 198 10.01 -14.98 7.70
C GLU A 198 11.49 -14.72 7.39
N GLU A 199 11.87 -14.65 6.12
CA GLU A 199 13.27 -14.40 5.74
C GLU A 199 13.78 -13.05 6.24
N TRP A 200 12.91 -12.03 6.29
CA TRP A 200 13.24 -10.71 6.81
C TRP A 200 13.44 -10.68 8.32
N TRP A 201 12.62 -11.44 9.06
CA TRP A 201 12.82 -11.62 10.51
C TRP A 201 14.07 -12.47 10.79
N ASN A 202 14.47 -13.30 9.84
CA ASN A 202 15.62 -14.17 9.97
C ASN A 202 16.98 -13.48 9.74
N LEU A 203 16.99 -12.18 9.42
CA LEU A 203 18.21 -11.41 9.22
C LEU A 203 19.09 -11.31 10.48
N PRO A 204 20.44 -11.34 10.37
CA PRO A 204 21.36 -11.42 11.51
C PRO A 204 21.21 -10.31 12.55
N CYS A 205 20.80 -9.13 12.13
CA CYS A 205 20.67 -7.98 13.01
C CYS A 205 19.31 -7.87 13.71
N LYS A 206 18.43 -8.87 13.57
CA LYS A 206 17.22 -8.91 14.37
C LYS A 206 17.57 -9.36 15.80
N PRO A 207 16.98 -8.75 16.86
CA PRO A 207 17.38 -8.99 18.24
C PRO A 207 17.30 -10.44 18.71
N HIS A 208 16.45 -11.26 18.09
CA HIS A 208 16.30 -12.67 18.45
C HIS A 208 17.37 -13.57 17.79
N ARG A 209 18.31 -13.00 17.03
CA ARG A 209 19.37 -13.76 16.32
C ARG A 209 20.71 -13.80 17.05
N GLY A 210 20.98 -12.88 17.97
CA GLY A 210 22.22 -12.88 18.75
C GLY A 210 22.07 -13.56 20.12
N PRO A 211 23.19 -13.98 20.73
CA PRO A 211 23.20 -14.51 22.09
C PRO A 211 22.52 -13.55 23.07
N ASN A 212 21.69 -14.07 23.97
CA ASN A 212 20.98 -13.29 25.00
C ASN A 212 20.12 -12.14 24.44
N GLY A 213 19.60 -12.25 23.21
CA GLY A 213 18.78 -11.20 22.60
C GLY A 213 19.58 -10.04 21.99
N SER A 214 20.88 -10.26 21.73
CA SER A 214 21.72 -9.29 21.02
C SER A 214 21.44 -9.29 19.51
N THR A 215 21.87 -8.24 18.81
CA THR A 215 21.84 -8.19 17.34
C THR A 215 23.24 -8.50 16.82
N LEU A 216 23.34 -9.29 15.74
CA LEU A 216 24.59 -9.44 15.02
C LEU A 216 24.72 -8.34 13.97
N HIS A 217 25.95 -7.97 13.61
CA HIS A 217 26.16 -7.06 12.49
C HIS A 217 25.64 -7.69 11.18
N GLY A 218 24.86 -6.95 10.39
CA GLY A 218 24.34 -7.40 9.11
C GLY A 218 23.30 -6.46 8.52
N PRO A 219 22.81 -6.75 7.29
CA PRO A 219 21.70 -6.01 6.67
C PRO A 219 20.42 -6.11 7.52
N CYS A 220 19.69 -5.00 7.62
CA CYS A 220 18.53 -4.88 8.51
C CYS A 220 17.27 -4.32 7.88
N ASP A 221 17.39 -3.85 6.64
CA ASP A 221 16.26 -3.27 5.95
C ASP A 221 15.18 -4.36 5.80
N SER A 222 13.94 -4.00 6.06
CA SER A 222 12.81 -4.92 5.91
C SER A 222 11.62 -4.13 5.41
N PRO A 223 10.91 -4.63 4.39
CA PRO A 223 9.82 -3.93 3.78
C PRO A 223 8.68 -3.77 4.78
N THR A 224 7.97 -2.65 4.65
CA THR A 224 6.75 -2.39 5.41
C THR A 224 5.64 -2.02 4.44
N VAL A 225 4.41 -2.45 4.76
CA VAL A 225 3.19 -1.92 4.14
C VAL A 225 2.79 -0.67 4.91
N CYS A 226 2.69 0.47 4.22
CA CYS A 226 2.39 1.76 4.83
C CYS A 226 1.14 2.36 4.20
N ILE A 227 0.18 2.77 5.04
CA ILE A 227 -0.98 3.53 4.60
C ILE A 227 -0.87 4.93 5.20
N HIS A 228 -0.56 5.91 4.34
CA HIS A 228 -0.58 7.33 4.69
C HIS A 228 -1.92 7.94 4.29
N CYS A 229 -2.84 8.03 5.24
CA CYS A 229 -4.09 8.75 5.05
C CYS A 229 -3.80 10.25 4.92
N GLY A 230 -4.25 10.85 3.83
CA GLY A 230 -4.10 12.28 3.59
C GLY A 230 -5.20 13.04 4.33
N HIS A 231 -4.97 13.34 5.60
CA HIS A 231 -5.46 14.46 6.43
C HIS A 231 -5.17 14.10 7.89
N ALA A 232 -4.76 15.08 8.70
CA ALA A 232 -4.44 14.92 10.11
C ALA A 232 -5.56 14.20 10.87
N CYS A 233 -5.18 13.23 11.72
CA CYS A 233 -6.04 12.62 12.73
C CYS A 233 -6.70 13.68 13.63
#